data_AF-A0A7R9KM12-F1
#
_entry.id   AF-A0A7R9KM12-F1
#
_cell.length_a   1.000
_cell.length_b   1.000
_cell.length_c   1.000
_cell.angle_alpha   90.00
_cell.angle_beta   90.00
_cell.angle_gamma   90.00
#
_symmetry.space_group_name_H-M   'P 1'
#
loop_
_entity.id
_entity.type
_entity.pdbx_description
1 polymer ?
#
loop_
_entity_poly.entity_id
_entity_poly.type
_entity_poly.pdbx_seq_one_letter_code
_entity_poly.pdbx_strand_id
1 'polypeptide(L)'
;MNTSIFEGSRPLIQVGDPEIIKQVLVEDFRLFNTKIRIANVGHPIIDRMLVSVRGEQWRRMRSAVQPAFTTARTRRHYPLVRQCVAQQLVSVLEGYAREGRPCDLKRTFGCYSLSVINRTAFGIATDPHSEPRHPFVRTAWPLIVLPVWKLLALQVLPERVLNAIGLKSIFNEKTIDNICHNLKGVLKTRQHLVENSTDFLGVFMRSKLGPNEPEPNDDIDGENSLEMKEKTFDNNMSDNKKLTEEEILAQ
;
A
#
# COMPACT_ATOMS: atom_id res chain seq x y z
N MET A 1 3.71 -7.17 -30.94
CA MET A 1 3.12 -5.97 -31.60
C MET A 1 3.17 -4.83 -30.61
N ASN A 2 3.91 -3.76 -30.91
CA ASN A 2 3.94 -2.56 -30.08
C ASN A 2 3.05 -1.50 -30.73
N THR A 3 2.07 -0.98 -29.99
CA THR A 3 1.07 -0.05 -30.52
C THR A 3 1.25 1.30 -29.84
N SER A 4 1.35 2.37 -30.63
CA SER A 4 1.32 3.74 -30.10
C SER A 4 -0.11 4.09 -29.71
N ILE A 5 -0.30 4.49 -28.46
CA ILE A 5 -1.59 4.91 -27.91
C ILE A 5 -1.45 6.29 -27.27
N PHE A 6 -2.55 6.97 -27.01
CA PHE A 6 -2.56 8.24 -26.28
C PHE A 6 -3.29 8.06 -24.95
N GLU A 7 -2.65 8.45 -23.84
CA GLU A 7 -3.31 8.62 -22.54
C GLU A 7 -3.54 10.12 -22.32
N GLY A 8 -4.77 10.58 -22.56
CA GLY A 8 -5.09 12.00 -22.57
C GLY A 8 -4.28 12.73 -23.64
N SER A 9 -3.48 13.71 -23.23
CA SER A 9 -2.57 14.47 -24.11
C SER A 9 -1.17 13.87 -24.23
N ARG A 10 -0.90 12.74 -23.57
CA ARG A 10 0.44 12.12 -23.53
C ARG A 10 0.52 10.93 -24.49
N PRO A 11 1.46 10.93 -25.46
CA PRO A 11 1.72 9.75 -26.25
C PRO A 11 2.38 8.66 -25.39
N LEU A 12 1.93 7.43 -25.53
CA LEU A 12 2.47 6.24 -24.87
C LEU A 12 2.73 5.15 -25.90
N ILE A 13 3.73 4.30 -25.60
CA ILE A 13 4.00 3.09 -26.37
C ILE A 13 3.56 1.91 -25.53
N GLN A 14 2.56 1.18 -26.01
CA GLN A 14 2.16 -0.07 -25.39
C GLN A 14 3.09 -1.18 -25.85
N VAL A 15 3.82 -1.77 -24.90
CA VAL A 15 4.68 -2.93 -25.11
C VAL A 15 3.90 -4.18 -24.73
N GLY A 16 3.63 -5.05 -25.70
CA GLY A 16 2.94 -6.34 -25.48
C GLY A 16 3.82 -7.56 -25.69
N ASP A 17 5.07 -7.35 -26.10
CA ASP A 17 6.04 -8.38 -26.44
C ASP A 17 6.82 -8.81 -25.17
N PRO A 18 6.78 -10.09 -24.76
CA PRO A 18 7.42 -10.56 -23.53
C PRO A 18 8.93 -10.29 -23.46
N GLU A 19 9.63 -10.43 -24.58
CA GLU A 19 11.07 -10.19 -24.68
C GLU A 19 11.39 -8.71 -24.41
N ILE A 20 10.61 -7.80 -25.00
CA ILE A 20 10.76 -6.37 -24.77
C ILE A 20 10.32 -5.98 -23.35
N ILE A 21 9.26 -6.60 -22.81
CA ILE A 21 8.84 -6.40 -21.42
C ILE A 21 9.98 -6.79 -20.47
N LYS A 22 10.63 -7.93 -20.71
CA LYS A 22 11.79 -8.36 -19.92
C LYS A 22 12.94 -7.37 -20.03
N GLN A 23 13.23 -6.90 -21.25
CA GLN A 23 14.27 -5.90 -21.45
C GLN A 23 13.98 -4.62 -20.65
N VAL A 24 12.76 -4.08 -20.73
CA VAL A 24 12.35 -2.85 -20.04
C VAL A 24 12.30 -3.01 -18.51
N LEU A 25 11.75 -4.10 -18.00
CA LEU A 25 11.48 -4.27 -16.56
C LEU A 25 12.64 -4.91 -15.79
N VAL A 26 13.57 -5.60 -16.46
CA VAL A 26 14.67 -6.33 -15.82
C VAL A 26 16.03 -5.81 -16.26
N GLU A 27 16.32 -5.85 -17.57
CA GLU A 27 17.66 -5.58 -18.09
C GLU A 27 17.99 -4.08 -18.04
N ASP A 28 17.08 -3.25 -18.54
CA ASP A 28 17.21 -1.80 -18.67
C ASP A 28 16.38 -1.03 -17.64
N PHE A 29 15.96 -1.67 -16.53
CA PHE A 29 15.07 -1.07 -15.53
C PHE A 29 15.55 0.30 -15.03
N ARG A 30 16.87 0.51 -14.93
CA ARG A 30 17.47 1.78 -14.49
C ARG A 30 17.08 2.96 -15.40
N LEU A 31 16.85 2.71 -16.69
CA LEU A 31 16.42 3.70 -17.67
C LEU A 31 14.90 3.95 -17.58
N PHE A 32 14.11 2.93 -17.21
CA PHE A 32 12.65 2.97 -17.21
C PHE A 32 11.99 3.09 -15.82
N ASN A 33 12.77 3.35 -14.77
CA ASN A 33 12.27 3.45 -13.39
C ASN A 33 11.41 4.70 -13.09
N THR A 34 11.17 5.56 -14.09
CA THR A 34 10.31 6.74 -13.94
C THR A 34 8.84 6.32 -13.95
N LYS A 35 8.28 6.14 -12.75
CA LYS A 35 6.85 5.84 -12.60
C LYS A 35 5.99 6.94 -13.23
N ILE A 36 4.94 6.57 -13.96
CA ILE A 36 3.90 7.49 -14.39
C ILE A 36 3.37 8.24 -13.15
N ARG A 37 3.21 9.56 -13.27
CA ARG A 37 2.89 10.45 -12.14
C ARG A 37 1.42 10.25 -11.76
N ILE A 38 1.13 9.29 -10.87
CA ILE A 38 -0.25 8.98 -10.44
C ILE A 38 -0.79 10.10 -9.52
N ALA A 39 0.06 10.71 -8.70
CA ALA A 39 -0.40 11.57 -7.61
C ALA A 39 0.65 12.58 -7.12
N ASN A 40 1.18 13.44 -8.00
CA ASN A 40 1.86 14.64 -7.49
C ASN A 40 0.81 15.74 -7.38
N VAL A 41 0.12 15.71 -6.24
CA VAL A 41 -1.11 16.47 -5.99
C VAL A 41 -0.84 17.68 -5.09
N GLY A 42 0.43 17.92 -4.76
CA GLY A 42 0.87 19.01 -3.88
C GLY A 42 0.56 18.75 -2.41
N HIS A 43 0.21 17.52 -2.04
CA HIS A 43 -0.10 17.15 -0.66
C HIS A 43 1.12 16.49 -0.01
N PRO A 44 1.62 17.02 1.12
CA PRO A 44 2.91 16.64 1.70
C PRO A 44 3.02 15.15 2.05
N ILE A 45 1.90 14.50 2.38
CA ILE A 45 1.86 13.05 2.68
C ILE A 45 1.70 12.20 1.41
N ILE A 46 0.85 12.61 0.45
CA ILE A 46 0.58 11.81 -0.75
C ILE A 46 1.82 11.74 -1.63
N ASP A 47 2.51 12.86 -1.75
CA ASP A 47 3.71 12.98 -2.57
C ASP A 47 4.87 12.14 -1.98
N ARG A 48 4.77 11.70 -0.71
CA ARG A 48 5.75 10.85 -0.01
C ARG A 48 5.34 9.39 0.13
N MET A 49 4.16 8.98 -0.34
CA MET A 49 3.78 7.57 -0.36
C MET A 49 4.74 6.76 -1.25
N LEU A 50 5.01 5.48 -0.91
CA LEU A 50 5.94 4.65 -1.69
C LEU A 50 5.50 4.50 -3.17
N VAL A 51 4.20 4.57 -3.43
CA VAL A 51 3.62 4.56 -4.77
C VAL A 51 3.94 5.84 -5.58
N SER A 52 4.16 6.97 -4.89
CA SER A 52 4.37 8.30 -5.48
C SER A 52 5.84 8.66 -5.67
N VAL A 53 6.71 8.30 -4.72
CA VAL A 53 8.14 8.63 -4.75
C VAL A 53 8.89 7.89 -5.87
N ARG A 54 10.05 8.42 -6.28
CA ARG A 54 10.85 7.93 -7.42
C ARG A 54 12.34 7.83 -7.10
N GLY A 55 13.08 7.19 -8.00
CA GLY A 55 14.54 7.12 -7.97
C GLY A 55 15.08 6.60 -6.65
N GLU A 56 16.11 7.27 -6.13
CA GLU A 56 16.78 6.91 -4.88
C GLU A 56 15.86 6.90 -3.67
N GLN A 57 14.92 7.85 -3.58
CA GLN A 57 13.96 7.89 -2.48
C GLN A 57 13.06 6.65 -2.49
N TRP A 58 12.54 6.29 -3.67
CA TRP A 58 11.76 5.06 -3.81
C TRP A 58 12.56 3.82 -3.46
N ARG A 59 13.82 3.74 -3.92
CA ARG A 59 14.71 2.61 -3.63
C ARG A 59 14.93 2.47 -2.11
N ARG A 60 15.28 3.57 -1.43
CA ARG A 60 15.46 3.59 0.03
C ARG A 60 14.18 3.16 0.75
N MET A 61 13.05 3.78 0.43
CA MET A 61 11.78 3.50 1.11
C MET A 61 11.33 2.05 0.87
N ARG A 62 11.47 1.54 -0.36
CA ARG A 62 11.17 0.14 -0.67
C ARG A 62 12.04 -0.82 0.14
N SER A 63 13.35 -0.59 0.19
CA SER A 63 14.27 -1.44 0.96
C SER A 63 13.97 -1.46 2.45
N ALA A 64 13.41 -0.37 3.01
CA ALA A 64 12.97 -0.32 4.41
C ALA A 64 11.64 -1.06 4.65
N VAL A 65 10.73 -1.03 3.67
CA VAL A 65 9.38 -1.62 3.76
C VAL A 65 9.36 -3.11 3.40
N GLN A 66 10.17 -3.53 2.42
CA GLN A 66 10.22 -4.89 1.88
C GLN A 66 10.40 -6.01 2.93
N PRO A 67 11.25 -5.85 3.97
CA PRO A 67 11.41 -6.88 5.00
C PRO A 67 10.13 -7.19 5.79
N ALA A 68 9.13 -6.29 5.78
CA ALA A 68 7.85 -6.56 6.42
C ALA A 68 7.02 -7.61 5.65
N PHE A 69 7.26 -7.77 4.35
CA PHE A 69 6.48 -8.59 3.42
C PHE A 69 7.17 -9.89 3.00
N THR A 70 8.08 -10.43 3.82
CA THR A 70 8.68 -11.75 3.54
C THR A 70 7.64 -12.86 3.62
N THR A 71 7.93 -14.01 3.00
CA THR A 71 7.04 -15.19 3.06
C THR A 71 6.77 -15.61 4.51
N ALA A 72 7.81 -15.64 5.35
CA ALA A 72 7.68 -16.00 6.77
C ALA A 72 6.75 -15.04 7.53
N ARG A 73 6.92 -13.72 7.36
CA ARG A 73 6.07 -12.72 8.02
C ARG A 73 4.64 -12.72 7.49
N THR A 74 4.47 -12.89 6.18
CA THR A 74 3.15 -13.02 5.55
C THR A 74 2.41 -14.26 6.07
N ARG A 75 3.11 -15.39 6.23
CA ARG A 75 2.52 -16.62 6.82
C ARG A 75 2.06 -16.39 8.27
N ARG A 76 2.73 -15.55 9.07
CA ARG A 76 2.28 -15.19 10.43
C ARG A 76 0.94 -14.45 10.45
N HIS A 77 0.62 -13.69 9.41
CA HIS A 77 -0.67 -12.98 9.29
C HIS A 77 -1.81 -13.86 8.78
N TYR A 78 -1.50 -15.04 8.23
CA TYR A 78 -2.49 -15.95 7.64
C TYR A 78 -3.67 -16.29 8.57
N PRO A 79 -3.50 -16.56 9.88
CA PRO A 79 -4.63 -16.80 10.78
C PRO A 79 -5.59 -15.60 10.87
N LEU A 80 -5.07 -14.37 10.88
CA LEU A 80 -5.88 -13.14 10.91
C LEU A 80 -6.68 -12.98 9.61
N VAL A 81 -6.05 -13.25 8.47
CA VAL A 81 -6.72 -13.22 7.16
C VAL A 81 -7.83 -14.25 7.10
N ARG A 82 -7.57 -15.50 7.52
CA ARG A 82 -8.59 -16.56 7.57
C ARG A 82 -9.77 -16.18 8.44
N GLN A 83 -9.51 -15.55 9.58
CA GLN A 83 -10.56 -15.08 10.46
C GLN A 83 -11.43 -14.01 9.79
N CYS A 84 -10.83 -13.04 9.09
CA CYS A 84 -11.60 -12.04 8.31
C CYS A 84 -12.45 -12.71 7.23
N VAL A 85 -11.90 -13.69 6.50
CA VAL A 85 -12.66 -14.42 5.46
C VAL A 85 -13.88 -15.10 6.08
N ALA A 86 -13.69 -15.87 7.14
CA ALA A 86 -14.76 -16.62 7.78
C ALA A 86 -15.83 -15.69 8.39
N GLN A 87 -15.40 -14.67 9.14
CA GLN A 87 -16.31 -13.84 9.93
C GLN A 87 -17.01 -12.73 9.14
N GLN A 88 -16.45 -12.30 8.01
CA GLN A 88 -16.93 -11.10 7.31
C GLN A 88 -17.24 -11.31 5.83
N LEU A 89 -16.52 -12.20 5.15
CA LEU A 89 -16.78 -12.44 3.74
C LEU A 89 -17.84 -13.54 3.57
N VAL A 90 -17.62 -14.71 4.17
CA VAL A 90 -18.53 -15.85 4.07
C VAL A 90 -19.88 -15.53 4.71
N SER A 91 -19.90 -15.04 5.95
CA SER A 91 -21.11 -14.70 6.69
C SER A 91 -22.01 -13.69 5.95
N VAL A 92 -21.40 -12.65 5.35
CA VAL A 92 -22.12 -11.62 4.61
C VAL A 92 -22.68 -12.18 3.30
N LEU A 93 -21.89 -12.96 2.55
CA LEU A 93 -22.34 -13.59 1.32
C LEU A 93 -23.47 -14.60 1.57
N GLU A 94 -23.40 -15.39 2.65
CA GLU A 94 -24.48 -16.27 3.08
C GLU A 94 -25.76 -15.48 3.43
N GLY A 95 -25.62 -14.31 4.05
CA GLY A 95 -26.73 -13.40 4.29
C GLY A 95 -27.41 -12.96 2.99
N TYR A 96 -26.63 -12.49 2.01
CA TYR A 96 -27.14 -12.14 0.67
C TYR A 96 -27.85 -13.32 -0.02
N ALA A 97 -27.26 -14.51 0.06
CA ALA A 97 -27.82 -15.73 -0.54
C ALA A 97 -29.14 -16.14 0.12
N ARG A 98 -29.21 -16.09 1.46
CA ARG A 98 -30.43 -16.43 2.24
C ARG A 98 -31.57 -15.47 1.97
N GLU A 99 -31.26 -14.18 1.81
CA GLU A 99 -32.24 -13.13 1.51
C GLU A 99 -32.63 -13.09 0.02
N GLY A 100 -31.95 -13.85 -0.85
CA GLY A 100 -32.20 -13.86 -2.29
C GLY A 100 -31.95 -12.50 -2.96
N ARG A 101 -31.11 -11.65 -2.37
CA ARG A 101 -30.91 -10.26 -2.82
C ARG A 101 -29.56 -10.08 -3.52
N PRO A 102 -29.45 -9.13 -4.47
CA PRO A 102 -28.20 -8.88 -5.17
C PRO A 102 -27.09 -8.43 -4.21
N CYS A 103 -25.89 -8.97 -4.40
CA CYS A 103 -24.71 -8.65 -3.61
C CYS A 103 -23.93 -7.48 -4.24
N ASP A 104 -23.63 -6.46 -3.44
CA ASP A 104 -22.65 -5.43 -3.80
C ASP A 104 -21.24 -5.96 -3.55
N LEU A 105 -20.63 -6.54 -4.59
CA LEU A 105 -19.28 -7.10 -4.51
C LEU A 105 -18.22 -6.04 -4.22
N LYS A 106 -18.36 -4.83 -4.79
CA LYS A 106 -17.40 -3.74 -4.58
C LYS A 106 -17.37 -3.35 -3.12
N ARG A 107 -18.56 -3.21 -2.50
CA ARG A 107 -18.65 -2.91 -1.07
C ARG A 107 -18.15 -4.09 -0.24
N THR A 108 -18.54 -5.31 -0.60
CA THR A 108 -18.23 -6.50 0.20
C THR A 108 -16.75 -6.80 0.26
N PHE A 109 -16.07 -6.83 -0.89
CA PHE A 109 -14.62 -7.03 -0.96
C PHE A 109 -13.83 -5.81 -0.46
N GLY A 110 -14.38 -4.60 -0.61
CA GLY A 110 -13.79 -3.39 -0.04
C GLY A 110 -13.74 -3.42 1.49
N CYS A 111 -14.86 -3.78 2.13
CA CYS A 111 -14.95 -3.96 3.58
C CYS A 111 -14.03 -5.08 4.08
N TYR A 112 -14.01 -6.23 3.39
CA TYR A 112 -13.12 -7.34 3.71
C TYR A 112 -11.63 -6.93 3.63
N SER A 113 -11.22 -6.31 2.52
CA SER A 113 -9.83 -5.85 2.33
C SER A 113 -9.40 -4.87 3.42
N LEU A 114 -10.29 -3.93 3.78
CA LEU A 114 -10.03 -2.97 4.85
C LEU A 114 -9.86 -3.65 6.21
N SER A 115 -10.67 -4.65 6.52
CA SER A 115 -10.53 -5.41 7.77
C SER A 115 -9.25 -6.21 7.84
N VAL A 116 -8.83 -6.81 6.73
CA VAL A 116 -7.53 -7.50 6.66
C VAL A 116 -6.42 -6.50 6.95
N ILE A 117 -6.37 -5.35 6.25
CA ILE A 117 -5.36 -4.31 6.49
C ILE A 117 -5.40 -3.83 7.95
N ASN A 118 -6.59 -3.56 8.50
CA ASN A 118 -6.71 -3.08 9.87
C ASN A 118 -6.16 -4.07 10.89
N ARG A 119 -6.40 -5.37 10.69
CA ARG A 119 -5.89 -6.41 11.59
C ARG A 119 -4.41 -6.70 11.41
N THR A 120 -3.92 -6.78 10.17
CA THR A 120 -2.52 -7.17 9.90
C THR A 120 -1.55 -6.01 10.00
N ALA A 121 -1.95 -4.81 9.58
CA ALA A 121 -1.08 -3.63 9.60
C ALA A 121 -1.19 -2.86 10.91
N PHE A 122 -2.39 -2.75 11.47
CA PHE A 122 -2.64 -1.95 12.66
C PHE A 122 -3.08 -2.77 13.87
N GLY A 123 -3.22 -4.10 13.78
CA GLY A 123 -3.69 -4.90 14.92
C GLY A 123 -5.09 -4.49 15.44
N ILE A 124 -5.91 -3.81 14.64
CA ILE A 124 -7.25 -3.32 15.02
C ILE A 124 -8.29 -4.25 14.43
N ALA A 125 -9.00 -4.96 15.30
CA ALA A 125 -10.19 -5.69 14.90
C ALA A 125 -11.31 -4.68 14.60
N THR A 126 -11.61 -4.50 13.31
CA THR A 126 -12.75 -3.69 12.84
C THR A 126 -13.66 -4.54 11.99
N ASP A 127 -14.97 -4.29 12.08
CA ASP A 127 -15.96 -4.85 11.18
C ASP A 127 -16.70 -3.77 10.37
N PRO A 128 -16.17 -3.36 9.21
CA PRO A 128 -16.75 -2.36 8.32
C PRO A 128 -18.14 -2.71 7.80
N HIS A 129 -18.53 -3.98 7.84
CA HIS A 129 -19.86 -4.44 7.42
C HIS A 129 -20.92 -4.13 8.47
N SER A 130 -20.66 -4.52 9.72
CA SER A 130 -21.56 -4.31 10.85
C SER A 130 -21.50 -2.87 11.38
N GLU A 131 -20.33 -2.22 11.28
CA GLU A 131 -20.07 -0.87 11.80
C GLU A 131 -19.59 0.09 10.71
N PRO A 132 -20.42 0.39 9.68
CA PRO A 132 -20.02 1.26 8.58
C PRO A 132 -19.77 2.72 9.02
N ARG A 133 -20.19 3.09 10.24
CA ARG A 133 -19.97 4.41 10.85
C ARG A 133 -18.70 4.48 11.69
N HIS A 134 -17.95 3.39 11.86
CA HIS A 134 -16.69 3.42 12.60
C HIS A 134 -15.79 4.52 12.01
N PRO A 135 -15.28 5.48 12.82
CA PRO A 135 -14.58 6.66 12.30
C PRO A 135 -13.42 6.31 11.36
N PHE A 136 -12.68 5.24 11.68
CA PHE A 136 -11.59 4.75 10.84
C PHE A 136 -12.07 4.21 9.49
N VAL A 137 -13.19 3.48 9.47
CA VAL A 137 -13.77 2.89 8.24
C VAL A 137 -14.29 3.98 7.33
N ARG A 138 -15.06 4.92 7.87
CA ARG A 138 -15.60 6.06 7.12
C ARG A 138 -14.49 6.93 6.52
N THR A 139 -13.38 7.08 7.24
CA THR A 139 -12.26 7.90 6.76
C THR A 139 -11.41 7.15 5.73
N ALA A 140 -11.22 5.84 5.87
CA ALA A 140 -10.46 5.02 4.93
C ALA A 140 -11.25 4.67 3.65
N TRP A 141 -12.58 4.64 3.69
CA TRP A 141 -13.42 4.25 2.55
C TRP A 141 -13.15 4.99 1.24
N PRO A 142 -13.00 6.34 1.23
CA PRO A 142 -12.68 7.09 0.01
C PRO A 142 -11.28 6.80 -0.55
N LEU A 143 -10.39 6.17 0.22
CA LEU A 143 -9.08 5.73 -0.28
C LEU A 143 -9.17 4.41 -1.06
N ILE A 144 -10.06 3.52 -0.63
CA ILE A 144 -10.26 2.21 -1.26
C ILE A 144 -11.08 2.35 -2.54
N VAL A 145 -12.15 3.13 -2.48
CA VAL A 145 -13.02 3.37 -3.62
C VAL A 145 -12.60 4.66 -4.29
N LEU A 146 -11.60 4.55 -5.17
CA LEU A 146 -11.17 5.69 -5.98
C LEU A 146 -12.32 6.13 -6.90
N PRO A 147 -12.68 7.42 -6.90
CA PRO A 147 -13.68 7.96 -7.81
C PRO A 147 -13.11 7.94 -9.25
N VAL A 148 -13.55 6.96 -10.05
CA VAL A 148 -13.07 6.73 -11.42
C VAL A 148 -13.17 7.99 -12.28
N TRP A 149 -14.22 8.79 -12.12
CA TRP A 149 -14.37 10.05 -12.85
C TRP A 149 -13.26 11.07 -12.52
N LYS A 150 -12.74 11.11 -11.28
CA LYS A 150 -11.59 11.96 -10.93
C LYS A 150 -10.31 11.43 -11.56
N LEU A 151 -10.12 10.11 -11.57
CA LEU A 151 -8.97 9.49 -12.24
C LEU A 151 -8.94 9.85 -13.73
N LEU A 152 -10.09 9.71 -14.41
CA LEU A 152 -10.24 10.09 -15.80
C LEU A 152 -10.02 11.59 -16.01
N ALA A 153 -10.58 12.44 -15.14
CA ALA A 153 -10.39 13.89 -15.23
C ALA A 153 -8.92 14.29 -15.08
N LEU A 154 -8.16 13.68 -14.16
CA LEU A 154 -6.74 13.96 -13.96
C LEU A 154 -5.85 13.50 -15.13
N GLN A 155 -6.28 12.49 -15.88
CA GLN A 155 -5.58 12.02 -17.08
C GLN A 155 -5.89 12.86 -18.32
N VAL A 156 -7.13 13.33 -18.47
CA VAL A 156 -7.61 13.99 -19.70
C VAL A 156 -7.48 15.52 -19.63
N LEU A 157 -7.74 16.14 -18.48
CA LEU A 157 -7.77 17.60 -18.36
C LEU A 157 -6.37 18.19 -18.13
N PRO A 158 -6.04 19.34 -18.74
CA PRO A 158 -4.82 20.07 -18.44
C PRO A 158 -4.77 20.53 -16.97
N GLU A 159 -3.57 20.57 -16.37
CA GLU A 159 -3.37 21.01 -14.98
C GLU A 159 -3.98 22.39 -14.68
N ARG A 160 -3.99 23.30 -15.66
CA ARG A 160 -4.62 24.63 -15.52
C ARG A 160 -6.13 24.54 -15.29
N VAL A 161 -6.81 23.65 -15.99
CA VAL A 161 -8.26 23.43 -15.86
C VAL A 161 -8.55 22.75 -14.53
N LEU A 162 -7.79 21.71 -14.19
CA LEU A 162 -7.89 21.00 -12.91
C LEU A 162 -7.72 21.95 -11.71
N ASN A 163 -6.75 22.85 -11.79
CA ASN A 163 -6.53 23.87 -10.76
C ASN A 163 -7.67 24.89 -10.68
N ALA A 164 -8.25 25.30 -11.82
CA ALA A 164 -9.37 26.24 -11.85
C ALA A 164 -10.66 25.66 -11.24
N ILE A 165 -10.93 24.37 -11.45
CA ILE A 165 -12.09 23.66 -10.87
C ILE A 165 -11.82 23.10 -9.46
N GLY A 166 -10.63 23.36 -8.90
CA GLY A 166 -10.24 22.89 -7.56
C GLY A 166 -10.00 21.37 -7.45
N LEU A 167 -9.86 20.66 -8.57
CA LEU A 167 -9.62 19.21 -8.61
C LEU A 167 -8.12 18.91 -8.69
N LYS A 168 -7.41 19.20 -7.60
CA LYS A 168 -5.95 19.00 -7.52
C LYS A 168 -5.55 17.55 -7.23
N SER A 169 -6.45 16.77 -6.62
CA SER A 169 -6.16 15.43 -6.13
C SER A 169 -7.34 14.47 -6.28
N ILE A 170 -7.01 13.18 -6.42
CA ILE A 170 -7.96 12.07 -6.33
C ILE A 170 -8.61 12.07 -4.94
N PHE A 171 -7.79 12.34 -3.92
CA PHE A 171 -8.17 12.31 -2.52
C PHE A 171 -8.51 13.71 -2.01
N ASN A 172 -9.44 13.77 -1.05
CA ASN A 172 -9.72 15.01 -0.33
C ASN A 172 -8.64 15.22 0.74
N GLU A 173 -8.02 16.40 0.79
CA GLU A 173 -7.01 16.76 1.79
C GLU A 173 -7.50 16.47 3.21
N LYS A 174 -8.74 16.86 3.53
CA LYS A 174 -9.36 16.58 4.84
C LYS A 174 -9.44 15.10 5.18
N THR A 175 -9.62 14.24 4.18
CA THR A 175 -9.64 12.79 4.38
C THR A 175 -8.26 12.27 4.75
N ILE A 176 -7.21 12.78 4.08
CA ILE A 176 -5.83 12.40 4.38
C ILE A 176 -5.43 12.89 5.78
N ASP A 177 -5.74 14.15 6.11
CA ASP A 177 -5.44 14.73 7.42
C ASP A 177 -6.08 13.95 8.56
N ASN A 178 -7.35 13.55 8.41
CA ASN A 178 -8.05 12.75 9.40
C ASN A 178 -7.41 11.36 9.56
N ILE A 179 -6.95 10.73 8.48
CA ILE A 179 -6.24 9.44 8.56
C ILE A 179 -4.92 9.62 9.27
N CYS A 180 -4.13 10.62 8.89
CA CYS A 180 -2.87 10.93 9.55
C CYS A 180 -3.06 11.23 11.04
N HIS A 181 -4.14 11.93 11.41
CA HIS A 181 -4.48 12.17 12.81
C HIS A 181 -4.79 10.87 13.56
N ASN A 182 -5.61 9.99 12.99
CA ASN A 182 -5.94 8.69 13.57
C ASN A 182 -4.71 7.79 13.70
N LEU A 183 -3.86 7.72 12.66
CA LEU A 183 -2.62 6.95 12.66
C LEU A 183 -1.62 7.48 13.71
N LYS A 184 -1.48 8.80 13.85
CA LYS A 184 -0.69 9.41 14.93
C LYS A 184 -1.22 9.01 16.31
N GLY A 185 -2.54 8.94 16.48
CA GLY A 185 -3.16 8.43 17.71
C GLY A 185 -2.74 6.98 18.01
N VAL A 186 -2.88 6.09 17.03
CA VAL A 186 -2.50 4.67 17.15
C VAL A 186 -1.01 4.50 17.44
N LEU A 187 -0.15 5.26 16.75
CA LEU A 187 1.29 5.26 16.96
C LEU A 187 1.68 5.70 18.37
N LYS A 188 1.08 6.78 18.88
CA LYS A 188 1.34 7.29 20.24
C LYS A 188 0.96 6.27 21.31
N THR A 189 -0.20 5.63 21.17
CA THR A 189 -0.63 4.58 22.12
C THR A 189 0.31 3.38 22.12
N ARG A 190 0.96 3.07 20.99
CA ARG A 190 1.80 1.89 20.82
C ARG A 190 3.30 2.12 20.98
N GLN A 191 3.73 3.35 21.20
CA GLN A 191 5.15 3.67 21.34
C GLN A 191 5.81 2.93 22.53
N HIS A 192 5.03 2.51 23.52
CA HIS A 192 5.48 1.71 24.66
C HIS A 192 5.35 0.19 24.47
N LEU A 193 4.77 -0.29 23.36
CA LEU A 193 4.48 -1.71 23.09
C LEU A 193 5.24 -2.27 21.87
N VAL A 194 6.22 -1.52 21.36
CA VAL A 194 6.95 -1.80 20.11
C VAL A 194 7.72 -3.13 20.13
N GLU A 195 8.18 -3.57 21.31
CA GLU A 195 8.94 -4.81 21.47
C GLU A 195 8.14 -6.07 21.10
N ASN A 196 6.83 -6.07 21.32
CA ASN A 196 5.99 -7.27 21.16
C ASN A 196 5.10 -7.26 19.90
N SER A 197 5.13 -6.19 19.11
CA SER A 197 4.23 -6.08 17.95
C SER A 197 4.76 -6.84 16.73
N THR A 198 3.95 -7.79 16.23
CA THR A 198 4.23 -8.58 15.00
C THR A 198 3.50 -8.03 13.76
N ASP A 199 2.84 -6.89 13.90
CA ASP A 199 2.14 -6.20 12.81
C ASP A 199 3.08 -5.36 11.93
N PHE A 200 2.60 -4.95 10.76
CA PHE A 200 3.41 -4.15 9.83
C PHE A 200 3.87 -2.82 10.45
N LEU A 201 3.04 -2.19 11.29
CA LEU A 201 3.40 -0.95 11.98
C LEU A 201 4.58 -1.12 12.94
N GLY A 202 4.66 -2.25 13.66
CA GLY A 202 5.80 -2.60 14.49
C GLY A 202 7.10 -2.69 13.68
N VAL A 203 7.04 -3.31 12.51
CA VAL A 203 8.19 -3.40 11.59
C VAL A 203 8.62 -2.02 11.10
N PHE A 204 7.67 -1.16 10.72
CA PHE A 204 7.98 0.20 10.28
C PHE A 204 8.58 1.05 11.41
N MET A 205 8.09 0.91 12.65
CA MET A 205 8.67 1.59 13.80
C MET A 205 10.11 1.13 14.11
N ARG A 206 10.43 -0.16 13.92
CA ARG A 206 11.81 -0.67 14.08
C ARG A 206 12.75 -0.13 13.01
N SER A 207 12.27 0.05 11.77
CA SER A 207 13.06 0.67 10.69
C SER A 207 13.54 2.10 11.01
N LYS A 208 12.88 2.78 11.96
CA LYS A 208 13.27 4.11 12.46
C LYS A 208 14.52 4.07 13.37
N LEU A 209 14.74 2.96 14.08
CA LEU A 209 15.77 2.84 15.12
C LEU A 209 17.17 2.50 14.56
N GLY A 210 17.26 1.96 13.34
CA GLY A 210 18.53 1.55 12.72
C GLY A 210 18.89 0.08 13.02
N PRO A 211 19.99 -0.44 12.42
CA PRO A 211 20.26 -1.88 12.30
C PRO A 211 20.87 -2.53 13.57
N ASN A 212 20.32 -2.29 14.76
CA ASN A 212 20.89 -2.80 16.01
C ASN A 212 20.03 -3.82 16.78
N GLU A 213 19.05 -4.46 16.16
CA GLU A 213 18.43 -5.66 16.74
C GLU A 213 18.58 -6.85 15.80
N PRO A 214 19.18 -7.98 16.26
CA PRO A 214 19.19 -9.20 15.48
C PRO A 214 17.75 -9.62 15.21
N GLU A 215 17.45 -9.93 13.94
CA GLU A 215 16.16 -10.52 13.60
C GLU A 215 15.99 -11.81 14.42
N PRO A 216 14.86 -12.02 15.09
CA PRO A 216 14.63 -13.27 15.81
C PRO A 216 14.72 -14.41 14.78
N ASN A 217 15.53 -15.43 15.08
CA ASN A 217 15.70 -16.61 14.22
C ASN A 217 14.33 -17.14 13.79
N ASP A 218 14.02 -16.96 12.51
CA ASP A 218 12.83 -17.50 11.88
C ASP A 218 13.11 -18.98 11.54
N ASP A 219 13.17 -19.84 12.57
CA ASP A 219 13.21 -21.29 12.42
C ASP A 219 11.85 -21.77 11.90
N ILE A 220 11.66 -21.71 10.58
CA ILE A 220 10.68 -22.52 9.87
C ILE A 220 11.39 -23.17 8.70
N ASP A 221 11.65 -24.47 8.86
CA ASP A 221 12.32 -25.33 7.90
C ASP A 221 11.78 -25.21 6.47
N GLY A 222 12.73 -25.12 5.53
CA GLY A 222 12.58 -25.64 4.17
C GLY A 222 11.98 -24.71 3.12
N GLU A 223 12.70 -23.65 2.71
CA GLU A 223 12.61 -23.11 1.34
C GLU A 223 13.79 -22.19 1.01
N ASN A 224 15.01 -22.67 1.26
CA ASN A 224 16.25 -21.88 1.16
C ASN A 224 16.89 -21.90 -0.25
N SER A 225 16.09 -21.85 -1.31
CA SER A 225 16.59 -21.88 -2.71
C SER A 225 16.30 -20.61 -3.53
N LEU A 226 15.41 -19.74 -3.07
CA LEU A 226 15.11 -18.46 -3.75
C LEU A 226 15.83 -17.26 -3.10
N GLU A 227 16.18 -17.31 -1.81
CA GLU A 227 16.93 -16.24 -1.13
C GLU A 227 18.38 -16.08 -1.62
N MET A 228 18.95 -17.09 -2.25
CA MET A 228 20.37 -17.09 -2.64
C MET A 228 20.68 -16.20 -3.84
N LYS A 229 19.67 -15.79 -4.63
CA LYS A 229 19.85 -14.88 -5.77
C LYS A 229 19.62 -13.40 -5.45
N GLU A 230 18.95 -13.07 -4.34
CA GLU A 230 18.74 -11.67 -3.92
C GLU A 230 19.97 -11.13 -3.15
N LYS A 231 20.67 -11.99 -2.40
CA LYS A 231 21.81 -11.60 -1.55
C LYS A 231 23.05 -11.09 -2.30
N THR A 232 23.20 -11.35 -3.61
CA THR A 232 24.39 -10.90 -4.36
C THR A 232 24.29 -9.46 -4.87
N PHE A 233 23.12 -8.81 -4.84
CA PHE A 233 22.95 -7.45 -5.36
C PHE A 233 23.00 -6.35 -4.29
N ASP A 234 22.89 -6.71 -3.00
CA ASP A 234 22.62 -5.77 -1.91
C ASP A 234 23.82 -5.42 -0.99
N ASN A 235 25.01 -5.98 -1.23
CA ASN A 235 26.15 -5.85 -0.31
C ASN A 235 26.84 -4.47 -0.26
N ASN A 236 26.33 -3.44 -0.96
CA ASN A 236 26.94 -2.10 -0.97
C ASN A 236 26.06 -0.96 -0.40
N MET A 237 25.00 -1.24 0.37
CA MET A 237 24.09 -0.20 0.88
C MET A 237 23.80 -0.31 2.39
N SER A 238 24.83 -0.22 3.22
CA SER A 238 24.70 -0.36 4.68
C SER A 238 24.25 0.92 5.42
N ASP A 239 24.32 2.12 4.83
CA ASP A 239 24.28 3.35 5.65
C ASP A 239 23.01 4.23 5.57
N ASN A 240 21.93 3.84 4.88
CA ASN A 240 20.76 4.73 4.77
C ASN A 240 19.38 4.06 4.71
N LYS A 241 19.04 3.21 5.69
CA LYS A 241 17.72 2.54 5.79
C LYS A 241 16.69 3.22 6.70
N LYS A 242 17.00 4.37 7.31
CA LYS A 242 16.08 5.04 8.27
C LYS A 242 14.93 5.76 7.54
N LEU A 243 13.69 5.51 7.97
CA LEU A 243 12.48 6.23 7.50
C LEU A 243 12.16 7.41 8.44
N THR A 244 11.74 8.55 7.88
CA THR A 244 11.24 9.69 8.66
C THR A 244 9.82 9.44 9.18
N GLU A 245 9.35 10.21 10.18
CA GLU A 245 7.98 10.06 10.70
C GLU A 245 6.92 10.26 9.61
N GLU A 246 7.14 11.24 8.74
CA GLU A 246 6.23 11.58 7.65
C GLU A 246 6.22 10.47 6.58
N GLU A 247 7.35 9.79 6.36
CA GLU A 247 7.42 8.65 5.45
C GLU A 247 6.74 7.39 6.01
N ILE A 248 6.81 7.17 7.33
CA ILE A 248 6.05 6.11 8.01
C ILE A 248 4.56 6.40 7.97
N LEU A 249 4.14 7.63 8.24
CA LEU A 249 2.73 8.03 8.15
C LEU A 249 2.20 7.98 6.70
N ALA A 250 3.09 8.04 5.71
CA ALA A 250 2.74 7.91 4.30
C ALA A 250 2.68 6.45 3.81
N GLN A 251 3.09 5.46 4.62
CA GLN A 251 2.89 4.04 4.31
C GLN A 251 1.59 3.53 4.91
#